data_AF-A0A086MZR9-F1
#
_entry.id   AF-A0A086MZR9-F1
#
_cell.length_a   1.000
_cell.length_b   1.000
_cell.length_c   1.000
_cell.angle_alpha   90.00
_cell.angle_beta   90.00
_cell.angle_gamma   90.00
#
_symmetry.space_group_name_H-M   'P 1'
#
loop_
_entity.id
_entity.type
_entity.pdbx_description
1 polymer ?
#
loop_
_entity_poly.entity_id
_entity_poly.type
_entity_poly.pdbx_seq_one_letter_code
_entity_poly.pdbx_strand_id
1 'polypeptide(L)'
;MSFLKFFSDDVKEMARTLENSGGRMKEASKEMSRADSSQVGHSELQSACDDFAGSWDYGFGQLSKLTKGVSKFANKASDEFLKMDQALYDELKKSGSKRKA
;
A
#
# COMPACT_ATOMS: atom_id res chain seq x y z
N MET A 1 -25.49 4.00 -0.45
CA MET A 1 -24.08 4.25 -0.07
C MET A 1 -23.71 5.64 -0.54
N SER A 2 -23.10 6.47 0.30
CA SER A 2 -22.62 7.79 -0.13
C SER A 2 -21.43 7.63 -1.08
N PHE A 3 -21.33 8.52 -2.06
CA PHE A 3 -20.20 8.62 -2.98
C PHE A 3 -18.85 8.72 -2.24
N LEU A 4 -18.80 9.48 -1.13
CA LEU A 4 -17.58 9.65 -0.33
C LEU A 4 -17.14 8.35 0.35
N LYS A 5 -18.10 7.52 0.75
CA LYS A 5 -17.83 6.22 1.35
C LYS A 5 -17.26 5.24 0.31
N PHE A 6 -17.74 5.29 -0.93
CA PHE A 6 -17.20 4.51 -2.03
C PHE A 6 -15.72 4.85 -2.31
N PHE A 7 -15.34 6.13 -2.41
CA PHE A 7 -13.92 6.51 -2.56
C PHE A 7 -13.05 6.08 -1.38
N SER A 8 -13.59 6.19 -0.16
CA SER A 8 -12.90 5.70 1.03
C SER A 8 -12.55 4.21 0.90
N ASP A 9 -13.48 3.40 0.41
CA ASP A 9 -13.30 1.95 0.28
C ASP A 9 -12.32 1.60 -0.85
N ASP A 10 -12.40 2.25 -2.01
CA ASP A 10 -11.48 2.07 -3.14
C ASP A 10 -10.03 2.39 -2.75
N VAL A 11 -9.84 3.50 -2.04
CA VAL A 11 -8.52 3.97 -1.62
C VAL A 11 -7.91 3.02 -0.57
N LYS A 12 -8.73 2.45 0.31
CA LYS A 12 -8.30 1.40 1.26
C LYS A 12 -7.92 0.10 0.56
N GLU A 13 -8.67 -0.29 -0.47
CA GLU A 13 -8.36 -1.49 -1.26
C GLU A 13 -7.04 -1.35 -2.02
N MET A 14 -6.78 -0.17 -2.59
CA MET A 14 -5.49 0.16 -3.19
C MET A 14 -4.34 0.01 -2.18
N ALA A 15 -4.48 0.57 -0.98
CA ALA A 15 -3.48 0.46 0.08
C ALA A 15 -3.17 -1.00 0.45
N ARG A 16 -4.23 -1.81 0.64
CA ARG A 16 -4.12 -3.24 0.95
C ARG A 16 -3.41 -4.02 -0.15
N THR A 17 -3.75 -3.76 -1.41
CA THR A 17 -3.12 -4.42 -2.57
C THR A 17 -1.63 -4.09 -2.67
N LEU A 18 -1.25 -2.84 -2.41
CA LEU A 18 0.14 -2.42 -2.40
C LEU A 18 0.93 -3.05 -1.25
N GLU A 19 0.35 -3.15 -0.05
CA GLU A 19 0.97 -3.84 1.09
C GLU A 19 1.18 -5.33 0.83
N ASN A 20 0.17 -6.02 0.30
CA ASN A 20 0.26 -7.44 -0.06
C ASN A 20 1.34 -7.68 -1.13
N SER A 21 1.38 -6.86 -2.17
CA SER A 21 2.40 -6.93 -3.22
C SER A 21 3.79 -6.72 -2.64
N GLY A 22 3.95 -5.73 -1.76
CA GLY A 22 5.20 -5.49 -1.03
C GLY A 22 5.61 -6.67 -0.13
N GLY A 23 4.65 -7.29 0.55
CA GLY A 23 4.90 -8.50 1.36
C GLY A 23 5.47 -9.66 0.53
N ARG A 24 4.82 -9.98 -0.59
CA ARG A 24 5.25 -11.06 -1.50
C ARG A 24 6.63 -10.79 -2.10
N MET A 25 6.91 -9.55 -2.51
CA MET A 25 8.24 -9.19 -3.02
C MET A 25 9.33 -9.31 -1.95
N LYS A 26 9.02 -8.99 -0.69
CA LYS A 26 9.94 -9.17 0.43
C LYS A 26 10.28 -10.64 0.66
N GLU A 27 9.27 -11.51 0.58
CA GLU A 27 9.44 -12.95 0.73
C GLU A 27 10.33 -13.49 -0.40
N ALA A 28 10.03 -13.14 -1.66
CA ALA A 28 10.86 -13.50 -2.80
C ALA A 28 12.31 -13.02 -2.66
N SER A 29 12.55 -11.78 -2.20
CA SER A 29 13.91 -11.26 -1.93
C SER A 29 14.64 -12.10 -0.89
N LYS A 30 13.96 -12.47 0.20
CA LYS A 30 14.54 -13.34 1.25
C LYS A 30 14.86 -14.73 0.74
N GLU A 31 13.97 -15.33 -0.05
CA GLU A 31 14.21 -16.64 -0.65
C GLU A 31 15.43 -16.61 -1.57
N MET A 32 15.56 -15.56 -2.37
CA MET A 32 16.70 -15.35 -3.24
C MET A 32 18.02 -15.17 -2.46
N SER A 33 18.01 -14.40 -1.37
CA SER A 33 19.19 -14.26 -0.49
C SER A 33 19.58 -15.55 0.23
N ARG A 34 18.65 -16.50 0.37
CA ARG A 34 18.87 -17.81 0.99
C ARG A 34 19.33 -18.86 -0.01
N ALA A 35 19.10 -18.63 -1.29
CA ALA A 35 19.61 -19.50 -2.34
C ALA A 35 21.13 -19.37 -2.34
N ASP A 36 21.82 -20.46 -2.00
CA ASP A 36 23.27 -20.50 -1.95
C ASP A 36 23.82 -20.46 -3.38
N SER A 37 24.31 -19.28 -3.78
CA SER A 37 24.90 -19.03 -5.10
C SER A 37 26.18 -19.85 -5.32
N SER A 38 26.80 -20.40 -4.26
CA SER A 38 27.98 -21.27 -4.38
C SER A 38 27.66 -22.66 -4.97
N GLN A 39 26.39 -23.07 -4.94
CA GLN A 39 25.91 -24.33 -5.55
C GLN A 39 25.96 -24.29 -7.10
N VAL A 40 26.13 -23.11 -7.69
CA VAL A 40 26.07 -22.88 -9.14
C VAL A 40 27.39 -23.25 -9.84
N GLY A 41 28.50 -23.37 -9.11
CA GLY A 41 29.77 -23.91 -9.62
C GLY A 41 30.59 -23.00 -10.54
N HIS A 42 30.13 -21.76 -10.80
CA HIS A 42 30.83 -20.76 -11.60
C HIS A 42 30.93 -19.42 -10.86
N SER A 43 32.16 -18.96 -10.61
CA SER A 43 32.42 -17.74 -9.81
C SER A 43 31.81 -16.46 -10.39
N GLU A 44 31.78 -16.33 -11.72
CA GLU A 44 31.17 -15.18 -12.41
C GLU A 44 29.64 -15.18 -12.27
N LEU A 45 29.02 -16.37 -12.34
CA LEU A 45 27.59 -16.52 -12.18
C LEU A 45 27.18 -16.30 -10.72
N GLN A 46 28.00 -16.75 -9.77
CA GLN A 46 27.84 -16.43 -8.35
C GLN A 46 27.88 -14.92 -8.09
N SER A 47 28.88 -14.22 -8.61
CA SER A 47 28.97 -12.75 -8.50
C SER A 47 27.74 -12.05 -9.09
N ALA A 48 27.27 -12.49 -10.26
CA ALA A 48 26.08 -11.93 -10.89
C ALA A 48 24.80 -12.17 -10.06
N CYS A 49 24.67 -13.34 -9.43
CA CYS A 49 23.57 -13.63 -8.51
C CYS A 49 23.60 -12.76 -7.26
N ASP A 50 24.79 -12.55 -6.68
CA ASP A 50 24.96 -11.72 -5.48
C ASP A 50 24.67 -10.23 -5.78
N ASP A 51 25.16 -9.72 -6.92
CA ASP A 51 24.86 -8.35 -7.39
C ASP A 51 23.37 -8.15 -7.69
N PHE A 52 22.73 -9.15 -8.29
CA PHE A 52 21.28 -9.13 -8.49
C PHE A 52 20.53 -9.13 -7.16
N ALA A 53 20.93 -9.94 -6.18
CA ALA A 53 20.33 -9.96 -4.85
C ALA A 53 20.46 -8.60 -4.14
N GLY A 54 21.64 -7.99 -4.17
CA GLY A 54 21.87 -6.68 -3.57
C GLY A 54 21.05 -5.56 -4.23
N SER A 55 21.05 -5.49 -5.56
CA SER A 55 20.27 -4.49 -6.30
C SER A 55 18.76 -4.68 -6.15
N TRP A 56 18.29 -5.93 -6.12
CA TRP A 56 16.89 -6.28 -5.89
C TRP A 56 16.44 -5.88 -4.49
N ASP A 57 17.20 -6.18 -3.43
CA ASP A 57 16.84 -5.79 -2.06
C ASP A 57 16.78 -4.27 -1.90
N TYR A 58 17.73 -3.54 -2.49
CA TYR A 58 17.70 -2.08 -2.51
C TYR A 58 16.45 -1.53 -3.22
N GLY A 59 16.18 -2.00 -4.45
CA GLY A 59 15.03 -1.57 -5.24
C GLY A 59 13.71 -1.86 -4.52
N PHE A 60 13.60 -3.05 -3.94
CA PHE A 60 12.48 -3.44 -3.09
C PHE A 60 12.34 -2.52 -1.87
N GLY A 61 13.44 -2.17 -1.20
CA GLY A 61 13.44 -1.24 -0.07
C GLY A 61 12.87 0.14 -0.43
N GLN A 62 13.20 0.66 -1.62
CA GLN A 62 12.64 1.92 -2.12
C GLN A 62 11.15 1.79 -2.43
N LEU A 63 10.75 0.73 -3.14
CA LEU A 63 9.34 0.43 -3.43
C LEU A 63 8.52 0.29 -2.15
N SER A 64 9.02 -0.39 -1.13
CA SER A 64 8.36 -0.56 0.16
C SER A 64 8.14 0.77 0.89
N LYS A 65 9.09 1.72 0.80
CA LYS A 65 8.92 3.06 1.36
C LYS A 65 7.81 3.83 0.64
N LEU A 66 7.81 3.77 -0.69
CA LEU A 66 6.81 4.43 -1.53
C LEU A 66 5.40 3.88 -1.22
N THR A 67 5.24 2.54 -1.22
CA THR A 67 3.94 1.90 -0.94
C THR A 67 3.42 2.21 0.45
N LYS A 68 4.28 2.28 1.47
CA LYS A 68 3.90 2.77 2.81
C LYS A 68 3.43 4.22 2.80
N GLY A 69 4.07 5.09 2.02
CA GLY A 69 3.65 6.47 1.84
C GLY A 69 2.26 6.57 1.22
N VAL A 70 2.02 5.80 0.15
CA VAL A 70 0.72 5.71 -0.52
C VAL A 70 -0.35 5.15 0.42
N SER A 71 -0.06 4.08 1.17
CA SER A 71 -1.00 3.49 2.17
C SER A 71 -1.38 4.50 3.25
N LYS A 72 -0.42 5.29 3.78
CA LYS A 72 -0.72 6.36 4.75
C LYS A 72 -1.59 7.46 4.16
N PHE A 73 -1.26 7.91 2.95
CA PHE A 73 -2.06 8.92 2.24
C PHE A 73 -3.49 8.42 2.01
N ALA A 74 -3.61 7.18 1.54
CA ALA A 74 -4.88 6.52 1.28
C ALA A 74 -5.77 6.45 2.52
N ASN A 75 -5.23 5.96 3.64
CA ASN A 75 -5.96 5.90 4.90
C ASN A 75 -6.42 7.28 5.37
N LYS A 76 -5.53 8.28 5.28
CA LYS A 76 -5.89 9.67 5.65
C LYS A 76 -6.99 10.23 4.75
N ALA A 77 -6.93 10.00 3.45
CA ALA A 77 -7.98 10.44 2.52
C ALA A 77 -9.33 9.78 2.82
N SER A 78 -9.34 8.47 3.11
CA SER A 78 -10.54 7.74 3.55
C SER A 78 -11.15 8.35 4.81
N ASP A 79 -10.33 8.66 5.82
CA ASP A 79 -10.80 9.27 7.07
C ASP A 79 -11.42 10.65 6.82
N GLU A 80 -10.81 11.49 5.99
CA GLU A 80 -11.35 12.81 5.65
C GLU A 80 -12.65 12.72 4.85
N PHE A 81 -12.78 11.77 3.92
CA PHE A 81 -14.04 11.53 3.21
C PHE A 81 -15.17 11.12 4.15
N LEU A 82 -14.90 10.25 5.13
CA LEU A 82 -15.90 9.83 6.12
C LEU A 82 -16.32 10.97 7.04
N LYS A 83 -15.37 11.81 7.48
CA LYS A 83 -15.69 13.02 8.25
C LYS A 83 -16.56 13.98 7.46
N MET A 84 -16.24 14.20 6.19
CA MET A 84 -17.02 15.07 5.31
C MET A 84 -18.43 14.52 5.07
N ASP A 85 -18.57 13.21 4.89
CA ASP A 85 -19.88 12.55 4.74
C ASP A 85 -20.75 12.75 5.99
N GLN A 86 -20.17 12.56 7.17
CA GLN A 86 -20.86 12.76 8.44
C GLN A 86 -21.27 14.23 8.64
N ALA A 87 -20.37 15.18 8.35
CA ALA A 87 -20.66 16.61 8.47
C ALA A 87 -21.81 17.04 7.54
N LEU A 88 -21.81 16.55 6.29
CA LEU A 88 -22.89 16.80 5.34
C LEU A 88 -24.22 16.20 5.81
N TYR A 89 -24.19 14.97 6.33
CA TYR A 89 -25.38 14.32 6.88
C TYR A 89 -25.98 15.11 8.04
N ASP A 90 -25.16 15.55 8.99
CA ASP A 90 -25.60 16.31 10.16
C ASP A 90 -26.21 17.66 9.76
N GLU A 91 -25.61 18.36 8.80
CA GLU A 91 -26.12 19.64 8.33
C GLU A 91 -27.44 19.50 7.55
N LEU A 92 -27.54 18.49 6.69
CA LEU A 92 -28.78 18.18 5.99
C LEU A 92 -29.91 17.82 6.97
N LYS A 93 -29.62 17.03 8.01
CA LYS A 93 -30.59 16.65 9.05
C LYS A 93 -31.08 17.88 9.83
N LYS A 94 -30.19 18.79 10.21
CA LYS A 94 -30.55 20.07 10.87
C LYS A 94 -31.44 20.93 9.97
N SER A 95 -31.08 21.08 8.69
CA SER A 95 -31.87 21.87 7.73
C SER A 95 -33.26 21.28 7.49
N GLY A 96 -33.38 19.96 7.39
CA GLY A 96 -34.66 19.26 7.22
C GLY A 96 -35.55 19.37 8.46
N SER A 97 -34.95 19.37 9.65
CA SER A 97 -35.68 19.58 10.91
C SER A 97 -36.16 21.02 11.08
N LYS A 98 -35.37 22.02 10.67
CA LYS A 98 -35.79 23.44 10.64
C LYS A 98 -36.91 23.73 9.64
N ARG A 99 -37.06 22.93 8.59
CA ARG A 99 -38.11 23.11 7.57
C ARG A 99 -39.45 22.48 7.96
N LYS A 100 -39.47 21.64 8.99
CA LYS A 100 -40.68 20.97 9.53
C LYS A 100 -41.19 21.59 10.84
N ALA A 101 -40.43 22.54 11.41
CA ALA A 101 -40.84 23.36 12.54
C ALA A 101 -41.33 24.72 12.03
#